data_AF-A0AAE4MHI8-F1
#
_entry.id   AF-A0AAE4MHI8-F1
#
_cell.length_a   1.000
_cell.length_b   1.000
_cell.length_c   1.000
_cell.angle_alpha   90.00
_cell.angle_beta   90.00
_cell.angle_gamma   90.00
#
_symmetry.space_group_name_H-M   'P 1'
#
loop_
_entity.id
_entity.type
_entity.pdbx_description
1 polymer ?
#
loop_
_entity_poly.entity_id
_entity_poly.type
_entity_poly.pdbx_seq_one_letter_code
_entity_poly.pdbx_strand_id
1 'polypeptide(L)'
;MSIVTDAKAGKITEEMKIVAAKEELDPEYIRRGIAAGRIVIPLSPYRKVKYGGIGQGCRTKINASIGASSDIVDMEMEVAKAKAAEKAGADTLMELGTGGDFLGMRKAVCDAISLPVGSVPLYQAFIQAAEKYGSIVHMTEDELFNATEEQAKLGTCFMAIHTGINNVTLDRLKKHGRYGGLCSRGGAFMSTWMLHNEKENPLYSQFDYLCEILSEHEVTLSTGNGMRAGAVHDATDRAQVQELIINSECAEIAHDKYDLQVIVEGPGHVPLDQIKTNVQLMKVMSNYKPFYMLGPLVTDIAPGYDHITTAIGAAVSASYGCDFLCYVTPAEHLALPNLEDVVTGVKTSKIAAHIGDMIRLGKRDEDLAMARARRDLDWEKMYSLAIDGEHARAVRNSRAPGDEDACTMCGDFCALKIVNQHYDLAK
;
A
#
# COMPACT_ATOMS: atom_id res chain seq x y z
N MET A 1 22.47 -13.66 -5.04
CA MET A 1 22.92 -12.39 -4.40
C MET A 1 21.74 -11.46 -4.51
N SER A 2 21.27 -10.90 -3.39
CA SER A 2 20.11 -10.02 -3.39
C SER A 2 20.51 -8.58 -3.72
N ILE A 3 19.51 -7.75 -4.08
CA ILE A 3 19.72 -6.31 -4.30
C ILE A 3 20.31 -5.58 -3.08
N VAL A 4 20.02 -6.04 -1.85
CA VAL A 4 20.60 -5.48 -0.62
C VAL A 4 22.07 -5.86 -0.47
N THR A 5 22.42 -7.12 -0.73
CA THR A 5 23.84 -7.56 -0.70
C THR A 5 24.66 -6.76 -1.71
N ASP A 6 24.14 -6.58 -2.94
CA ASP A 6 24.81 -5.77 -3.96
C ASP A 6 24.93 -4.30 -3.55
N ALA A 7 23.87 -3.73 -2.95
CA ALA A 7 23.91 -2.37 -2.42
C ALA A 7 24.97 -2.22 -1.33
N LYS A 8 25.01 -3.11 -0.33
CA LYS A 8 26.01 -3.09 0.76
C LYS A 8 27.44 -3.26 0.22
N ALA A 9 27.62 -3.99 -0.88
CA ALA A 9 28.90 -4.14 -1.57
C ALA A 9 29.30 -2.93 -2.45
N GLY A 10 28.49 -1.86 -2.49
CA GLY A 10 28.78 -0.66 -3.28
C GLY A 10 28.46 -0.79 -4.77
N LYS A 11 27.71 -1.82 -5.18
CA LYS A 11 27.31 -2.00 -6.58
C LYS A 11 25.99 -1.29 -6.86
N ILE A 12 25.91 -0.63 -8.01
CA ILE A 12 24.68 -0.01 -8.51
C ILE A 12 24.09 -0.94 -9.57
N THR A 13 22.96 -1.58 -9.26
CA THR A 13 22.26 -2.48 -10.19
C THR A 13 21.43 -1.73 -11.21
N GLU A 14 20.93 -2.41 -12.25
CA GLU A 14 20.06 -1.79 -13.26
C GLU A 14 18.71 -1.36 -12.68
N GLU A 15 18.17 -2.12 -11.73
CA GLU A 15 16.95 -1.79 -10.98
C GLU A 15 17.11 -0.44 -10.27
N MET A 16 18.26 -0.23 -9.61
CA MET A 16 18.57 1.04 -8.93
C MET A 16 18.64 2.21 -9.92
N LYS A 17 19.25 2.02 -11.11
CA LYS A 17 19.33 3.06 -12.14
C LYS A 17 17.95 3.41 -12.69
N ILE A 18 17.11 2.40 -12.94
CA ILE A 18 15.74 2.60 -13.43
C ILE A 18 14.91 3.39 -12.42
N VAL A 19 15.01 3.04 -11.14
CA VAL A 19 14.31 3.76 -10.07
C VAL A 19 14.85 5.18 -9.92
N ALA A 20 16.17 5.36 -9.92
CA ALA A 20 16.80 6.68 -9.83
C ALA A 20 16.33 7.61 -10.94
N ALA A 21 16.29 7.15 -12.19
CA ALA A 21 15.79 7.92 -13.32
C ALA A 21 14.31 8.29 -13.18
N LYS A 22 13.46 7.35 -12.71
CA LYS A 22 12.02 7.60 -12.49
C LYS A 22 11.76 8.60 -11.36
N GLU A 23 12.60 8.60 -10.33
CA GLU A 23 12.44 9.49 -9.18
C GLU A 23 13.20 10.82 -9.32
N GLU A 24 13.97 10.99 -10.41
CA GLU A 24 14.88 12.13 -10.62
C GLU A 24 15.93 12.25 -9.49
N LEU A 25 16.47 11.11 -9.07
CA LEU A 25 17.46 10.98 -7.99
C LEU A 25 18.78 10.44 -8.53
N ASP A 26 19.85 10.63 -7.77
CA ASP A 26 21.16 10.01 -8.04
C ASP A 26 21.08 8.49 -7.81
N PRO A 27 21.55 7.63 -8.74
CA PRO A 27 21.64 6.18 -8.53
C PRO A 27 22.38 5.78 -7.24
N GLU A 28 23.38 6.56 -6.83
CA GLU A 28 24.12 6.33 -5.58
C GLU A 28 23.27 6.70 -4.36
N TYR A 29 22.33 7.64 -4.46
CA TYR A 29 21.34 7.90 -3.40
C TYR A 29 20.43 6.69 -3.20
N ILE A 30 19.93 6.10 -4.30
CA ILE A 30 19.11 4.88 -4.26
C ILE A 30 19.89 3.72 -3.65
N ARG A 31 21.13 3.48 -4.11
CA ARG A 31 22.00 2.42 -3.58
C ARG A 31 22.23 2.57 -2.07
N ARG A 32 22.59 3.76 -1.59
CA ARG A 32 22.76 4.03 -0.15
C ARG A 32 21.47 3.82 0.63
N GLY A 33 20.33 4.22 0.08
CA GLY A 33 19.03 4.02 0.69
C GLY A 33 18.70 2.53 0.87
N ILE A 34 18.96 1.71 -0.14
CA ILE A 34 18.78 0.25 -0.08
C ILE A 34 19.75 -0.39 0.92
N ALA A 35 21.03 -0.01 0.88
CA ALA A 35 22.05 -0.54 1.79
C ALA A 35 21.77 -0.21 3.26
N ALA A 36 21.07 0.90 3.54
CA ALA A 36 20.65 1.31 4.87
C ALA A 36 19.22 0.85 5.23
N GLY A 37 18.53 0.12 4.34
CA GLY A 37 17.17 -0.35 4.55
C GLY A 37 16.09 0.74 4.54
N ARG A 38 16.38 1.93 4.00
CA ARG A 38 15.47 3.09 3.95
C ARG A 38 14.75 3.26 2.61
N ILE A 39 15.15 2.49 1.61
CA ILE A 39 14.50 2.36 0.31
C ILE A 39 14.42 0.88 -0.02
N VAL A 40 13.30 0.42 -0.57
CA VAL A 40 13.14 -0.90 -1.15
C VAL A 40 12.70 -0.81 -2.61
N ILE A 41 13.03 -1.82 -3.39
CA ILE A 41 12.55 -2.07 -4.75
C ILE A 41 11.98 -3.50 -4.74
N PRO A 42 10.67 -3.67 -4.49
CA PRO A 42 10.05 -4.98 -4.52
C PRO A 42 10.21 -5.60 -5.91
N LEU A 43 10.79 -6.80 -5.95
CA LEU A 43 11.10 -7.53 -7.17
C LEU A 43 10.99 -9.03 -6.92
N SER A 44 11.11 -9.84 -7.97
CA SER A 44 11.15 -11.29 -7.86
C SER A 44 12.06 -11.90 -8.92
N PRO A 45 12.82 -12.97 -8.59
CA PRO A 45 13.63 -13.68 -9.58
C PRO A 45 12.78 -14.52 -10.54
N TYR A 46 11.51 -14.78 -10.21
CA TYR A 46 10.62 -15.64 -10.98
C TYR A 46 9.86 -14.90 -12.09
N ARG A 47 9.87 -13.56 -12.07
CA ARG A 47 9.17 -12.75 -13.08
C ARG A 47 9.71 -11.34 -13.18
N LYS A 48 9.60 -10.74 -14.37
CA LYS A 48 9.89 -9.31 -14.55
C LYS A 48 8.72 -8.46 -14.07
N VAL A 49 9.05 -7.37 -13.38
CA VAL A 49 8.08 -6.38 -12.89
C VAL A 49 8.57 -4.97 -13.20
N LYS A 50 7.65 -4.01 -13.18
CA LYS A 50 7.96 -2.59 -13.25
C LYS A 50 8.57 -2.16 -11.93
N TYR A 51 9.85 -1.80 -11.94
CA TYR A 51 10.53 -1.34 -10.73
C TYR A 51 10.01 0.02 -10.25
N GLY A 52 9.77 0.13 -8.95
CA GLY A 52 9.44 1.36 -8.25
C GLY A 52 10.14 1.39 -6.90
N GLY A 53 10.78 2.52 -6.58
CA GLY A 53 11.40 2.72 -5.27
C GLY A 53 10.37 3.15 -4.23
N ILE A 54 10.34 2.47 -3.09
CA ILE A 54 9.50 2.81 -1.95
C ILE A 54 10.43 3.21 -0.81
N GLY A 55 10.32 4.45 -0.33
CA GLY A 55 11.14 4.92 0.79
C GLY A 55 11.61 6.36 0.66
N GLN A 56 12.61 6.69 1.47
CA GLN A 56 13.05 8.06 1.69
C GLN A 56 13.47 8.78 0.40
N GLY A 57 12.81 9.90 0.10
CA GLY A 57 13.12 10.76 -1.05
C GLY A 57 12.44 10.35 -2.36
N CYS A 58 11.93 9.13 -2.47
CA CYS A 58 11.07 8.71 -3.57
C CYS A 58 9.65 9.29 -3.40
N ARG A 59 8.92 9.49 -4.50
CA ARG A 59 7.48 9.80 -4.48
C ARG A 59 6.69 8.74 -3.73
N THR A 60 5.61 9.12 -3.06
CA THR A 60 4.76 8.18 -2.32
C THR A 60 4.13 7.19 -3.30
N LYS A 61 4.22 5.89 -2.99
CA LYS A 61 3.69 4.81 -3.83
C LYS A 61 2.29 4.39 -3.38
N ILE A 62 1.49 3.88 -4.31
CA ILE A 62 0.12 3.42 -4.06
C ILE A 62 0.02 1.92 -4.28
N ASN A 63 -0.50 1.20 -3.28
CA ASN A 63 -0.92 -0.19 -3.41
C ASN A 63 -2.42 -0.29 -3.66
N ALA A 64 -2.81 -1.07 -4.66
CA ALA A 64 -4.18 -1.54 -4.83
C ALA A 64 -4.33 -2.96 -4.23
N SER A 65 -5.47 -3.26 -3.62
CA SER A 65 -5.75 -4.59 -3.04
C SER A 65 -6.98 -5.21 -3.69
N ILE A 66 -6.82 -6.41 -4.24
CA ILE A 66 -7.89 -7.21 -4.83
C ILE A 66 -7.96 -8.58 -4.13
N GLY A 67 -8.87 -9.45 -4.54
CA GLY A 67 -9.02 -10.79 -3.98
C GLY A 67 -10.47 -11.26 -3.99
N ALA A 68 -10.65 -12.53 -4.31
CA ALA A 68 -11.91 -13.24 -4.17
C ALA A 68 -12.25 -13.51 -2.70
N SER A 69 -13.54 -13.65 -2.37
CA SER A 69 -13.98 -14.16 -1.05
C SER A 69 -14.49 -15.59 -1.17
N SER A 70 -14.85 -16.20 -0.04
CA SER A 70 -15.55 -17.48 -0.01
C SER A 70 -16.91 -17.44 -0.72
N ASP A 71 -17.51 -16.26 -0.84
CA ASP A 71 -18.85 -16.08 -1.43
C ASP A 71 -18.80 -15.75 -2.92
N ILE A 72 -17.73 -15.08 -3.37
CA ILE A 72 -17.55 -14.63 -4.76
C ILE A 72 -16.15 -15.01 -5.21
N VAL A 73 -16.08 -16.09 -6.00
CA VAL A 73 -14.85 -16.60 -6.63
C VAL A 73 -14.97 -16.46 -8.14
N ASP A 74 -14.33 -15.43 -8.68
CA ASP A 74 -14.32 -15.14 -10.11
C ASP A 74 -12.91 -14.71 -10.55
N MET A 75 -12.18 -15.62 -11.21
CA MET A 75 -10.82 -15.38 -11.66
C MET A 75 -10.74 -14.32 -12.75
N GLU A 76 -11.71 -14.28 -13.66
CA GLU A 76 -11.73 -13.29 -14.75
C GLU A 76 -11.94 -11.90 -14.18
N MET A 77 -12.81 -11.76 -13.18
CA MET A 77 -13.03 -10.50 -12.46
C MET A 77 -11.78 -10.05 -11.70
N GLU A 78 -11.08 -10.93 -10.98
CA GLU A 78 -9.85 -10.54 -10.27
C GLU A 78 -8.76 -10.08 -11.24
N VAL A 79 -8.59 -10.78 -12.37
CA VAL A 79 -7.66 -10.37 -13.43
C VAL A 79 -8.08 -9.02 -14.04
N ALA A 80 -9.38 -8.79 -14.24
CA ALA A 80 -9.89 -7.52 -14.75
C ALA A 80 -9.64 -6.37 -13.77
N LYS A 81 -9.86 -6.59 -12.46
CA LYS A 81 -9.53 -5.62 -11.39
C LYS A 81 -8.04 -5.32 -11.33
N ALA A 82 -7.18 -6.34 -11.47
CA ALA A 82 -5.73 -6.15 -11.51
C ALA A 82 -5.30 -5.23 -12.66
N LYS A 83 -5.79 -5.49 -13.88
CA LYS A 83 -5.52 -4.66 -15.06
C LYS A 83 -6.08 -3.24 -14.90
N ALA A 84 -7.27 -3.11 -14.30
CA ALA A 84 -7.88 -1.81 -14.03
C ALA A 84 -7.05 -0.99 -13.03
N ALA A 85 -6.55 -1.61 -11.97
CA ALA A 85 -5.67 -0.97 -10.99
C ALA A 85 -4.36 -0.47 -11.63
N GLU A 86 -3.71 -1.30 -12.44
CA GLU A 86 -2.50 -0.92 -13.17
C GLU A 86 -2.76 0.24 -14.14
N LYS A 87 -3.83 0.17 -14.95
CA LYS A 87 -4.24 1.25 -15.85
C LYS A 87 -4.57 2.54 -15.10
N ALA A 88 -5.21 2.44 -13.93
CA ALA A 88 -5.55 3.60 -13.10
C ALA A 88 -4.32 4.28 -12.49
N GLY A 89 -3.18 3.56 -12.40
CA GLY A 89 -1.89 4.10 -11.98
C GLY A 89 -1.40 3.61 -10.62
N ALA A 90 -1.87 2.45 -10.14
CA ALA A 90 -1.29 1.79 -8.98
C ALA A 90 0.20 1.49 -9.21
N ASP A 91 1.00 1.57 -8.15
CA ASP A 91 2.44 1.29 -8.20
C ASP A 91 2.75 -0.17 -7.83
N THR A 92 1.91 -0.77 -7.00
CA THR A 92 1.92 -2.19 -6.62
C THR A 92 0.50 -2.71 -6.49
N LEU A 93 0.37 -4.04 -6.40
CA LEU A 93 -0.91 -4.69 -6.12
C LEU A 93 -0.73 -5.77 -5.05
N MET A 94 -1.71 -5.95 -4.17
CA MET A 94 -1.81 -7.13 -3.32
C MET A 94 -2.98 -8.01 -3.75
N GLU A 95 -2.74 -9.30 -3.90
CA GLU A 95 -3.76 -10.32 -4.10
C GLU A 95 -4.06 -10.96 -2.75
N LEU A 96 -5.24 -10.67 -2.20
CA LEU A 96 -5.66 -10.97 -0.83
C LEU A 96 -6.82 -11.98 -0.77
N GLY A 97 -7.00 -12.76 -1.82
CA GLY A 97 -8.08 -13.71 -1.96
C GLY A 97 -8.13 -14.71 -0.81
N THR A 98 -9.36 -15.08 -0.43
CA THR A 98 -9.67 -16.03 0.65
C THR A 98 -10.60 -17.15 0.22
N GLY A 99 -10.74 -17.37 -1.08
CA GLY A 99 -11.60 -18.41 -1.63
C GLY A 99 -11.10 -18.91 -2.97
N GLY A 100 -11.44 -20.15 -3.30
CA GLY A 100 -11.06 -20.80 -4.54
C GLY A 100 -9.60 -21.25 -4.58
N ASP A 101 -9.05 -21.35 -5.79
CA ASP A 101 -7.65 -21.74 -6.02
C ASP A 101 -6.70 -20.57 -5.77
N PHE A 102 -6.15 -20.49 -4.55
CA PHE A 102 -5.21 -19.43 -4.15
C PHE A 102 -3.99 -19.30 -5.07
N LEU A 103 -3.38 -20.43 -5.46
CA LEU A 103 -2.15 -20.42 -6.26
C LEU A 103 -2.48 -20.09 -7.71
N GLY A 104 -3.54 -20.68 -8.27
CA GLY A 104 -4.02 -20.39 -9.61
C GLY A 104 -4.45 -18.93 -9.79
N MET A 105 -5.22 -18.39 -8.84
CA MET A 105 -5.64 -16.99 -8.83
C MET A 105 -4.44 -16.05 -8.82
N ARG A 106 -3.49 -16.28 -7.91
CA ARG A 106 -2.29 -15.45 -7.80
C ARG A 106 -1.42 -15.52 -9.04
N LYS A 107 -1.26 -16.71 -9.62
CA LYS A 107 -0.52 -16.88 -10.87
C LYS A 107 -1.19 -16.12 -12.02
N ALA A 108 -2.52 -16.20 -12.15
CA ALA A 108 -3.26 -15.48 -13.17
C ALA A 108 -3.15 -13.96 -13.03
N VAL A 109 -3.25 -13.44 -11.80
CA VAL A 109 -3.03 -12.01 -11.52
C VAL A 109 -1.60 -11.61 -11.85
N CYS A 110 -0.61 -12.42 -11.42
CA CYS A 110 0.79 -12.15 -11.71
C CYS A 110 1.05 -12.07 -13.22
N ASP A 111 0.57 -13.02 -14.00
CA ASP A 111 0.79 -13.06 -15.45
C ASP A 111 0.09 -11.90 -16.20
N ALA A 112 -0.96 -11.33 -15.61
CA ALA A 112 -1.82 -10.35 -16.27
C ALA A 112 -1.32 -8.90 -16.22
N ILE A 113 -0.44 -8.54 -15.28
CA ILE A 113 0.02 -7.17 -15.02
C ILE A 113 1.53 -7.10 -14.87
N SER A 114 2.12 -5.90 -14.97
CA SER A 114 3.56 -5.68 -14.77
C SER A 114 3.94 -5.19 -13.36
N LEU A 115 2.96 -4.87 -12.52
CA LEU A 115 3.22 -4.36 -11.16
C LEU A 115 3.87 -5.44 -10.26
N PRO A 116 4.69 -5.04 -9.28
CA PRO A 116 5.04 -5.90 -8.15
C PRO A 116 3.75 -6.34 -7.43
N VAL A 117 3.58 -7.65 -7.28
CA VAL A 117 2.43 -8.26 -6.60
C VAL A 117 2.84 -8.74 -5.21
N GLY A 118 2.08 -8.36 -4.19
CA GLY A 118 2.24 -8.85 -2.82
C GLY A 118 1.10 -9.76 -2.38
N SER A 119 1.29 -10.41 -1.23
CA SER A 119 0.30 -11.34 -0.66
C SER A 119 0.35 -11.40 0.87
N VAL A 120 -0.55 -12.19 1.46
CA VAL A 120 -0.58 -12.51 2.90
C VAL A 120 -0.63 -14.04 3.05
N PRO A 121 0.52 -14.72 3.10
CA PRO A 121 0.59 -16.19 2.98
C PRO A 121 -0.26 -16.95 4.00
N LEU A 122 -0.36 -16.43 5.23
CA LEU A 122 -1.15 -17.07 6.28
C LEU A 122 -2.63 -17.21 5.92
N TYR A 123 -3.20 -16.40 5.02
CA TYR A 123 -4.59 -16.58 4.59
C TYR A 123 -4.78 -17.95 3.92
N GLN A 124 -3.88 -18.31 3.00
CA GLN A 124 -3.90 -19.63 2.36
C GLN A 124 -3.74 -20.73 3.42
N ALA A 125 -2.71 -20.65 4.27
CA ALA A 125 -2.41 -21.70 5.25
C ALA A 125 -3.60 -21.96 6.21
N PHE A 126 -4.16 -20.90 6.78
CA PHE A 126 -5.28 -21.03 7.71
C PHE A 126 -6.57 -21.51 7.04
N ILE A 127 -6.88 -21.03 5.84
CA ILE A 127 -8.12 -21.40 5.14
C ILE A 127 -8.04 -22.84 4.65
N GLN A 128 -6.91 -23.25 4.07
CA GLN A 128 -6.71 -24.65 3.66
C GLN A 128 -6.74 -25.60 4.86
N ALA A 129 -6.18 -25.20 6.01
CA ALA A 129 -6.31 -25.97 7.25
C ALA A 129 -7.77 -26.08 7.71
N ALA A 130 -8.56 -25.01 7.59
CA ALA A 130 -9.98 -25.06 7.90
C ALA A 130 -10.76 -25.99 6.96
N GLU A 131 -10.46 -25.97 5.66
CA GLU A 131 -11.06 -26.87 4.68
C GLU A 131 -10.68 -28.33 4.92
N LYS A 132 -9.41 -28.59 5.29
CA LYS A 132 -8.86 -29.94 5.45
C LYS A 132 -9.18 -30.56 6.82
N TYR A 133 -9.17 -29.76 7.88
CA TYR A 133 -9.29 -30.23 9.28
C TYR A 133 -10.51 -29.68 10.01
N GLY A 134 -11.34 -28.86 9.36
CA GLY A 134 -12.58 -28.32 9.90
C GLY A 134 -12.44 -27.04 10.72
N SER A 135 -11.23 -26.54 11.00
CA SER A 135 -11.02 -25.27 11.70
C SER A 135 -9.64 -24.66 11.45
N ILE A 136 -9.57 -23.32 11.45
CA ILE A 136 -8.30 -22.57 11.32
C ILE A 136 -7.31 -22.88 12.45
N VAL A 137 -7.78 -23.29 13.63
CA VAL A 137 -6.91 -23.55 14.79
C VAL A 137 -6.08 -24.83 14.64
N HIS A 138 -6.40 -25.68 13.66
CA HIS A 138 -5.68 -26.90 13.34
C HIS A 138 -4.57 -26.71 12.29
N MET A 139 -4.33 -25.47 11.84
CA MET A 139 -3.20 -25.13 10.99
C MET A 139 -1.89 -25.61 11.62
N THR A 140 -1.02 -26.23 10.84
CA THR A 140 0.30 -26.67 11.27
C THR A 140 1.39 -25.68 10.88
N GLU A 141 2.45 -25.59 11.68
CA GLU A 141 3.58 -24.69 11.43
C GLU A 141 4.19 -24.93 10.03
N ASP A 142 4.27 -26.19 9.60
CA ASP A 142 4.72 -26.58 8.25
C ASP A 142 3.81 -26.00 7.15
N GLU A 143 2.48 -26.05 7.30
CA GLU A 143 1.55 -25.48 6.31
C GLU A 143 1.72 -23.96 6.17
N LEU A 144 2.06 -23.27 7.26
CA LEU A 144 2.31 -21.83 7.25
C LEU A 144 3.58 -21.46 6.48
N PHE A 145 4.68 -22.18 6.72
CA PHE A 145 5.94 -21.95 6.01
C PHE A 145 5.87 -22.44 4.56
N ASN A 146 5.22 -23.58 4.29
CA ASN A 146 4.99 -24.08 2.94
C ASN A 146 4.17 -23.08 2.10
N ALA A 147 3.09 -22.53 2.64
CA ALA A 147 2.31 -21.50 1.93
C ALA A 147 3.15 -20.24 1.63
N THR A 148 4.07 -19.88 2.52
CA THR A 148 5.00 -18.76 2.31
C THR A 148 5.96 -19.05 1.15
N GLU A 149 6.57 -20.23 1.15
CA GLU A 149 7.51 -20.66 0.11
C GLU A 149 6.83 -20.85 -1.26
N GLU A 150 5.66 -21.49 -1.30
CA GLU A 150 4.87 -21.69 -2.53
C GLU A 150 4.53 -20.35 -3.20
N GLN A 151 4.07 -19.37 -2.42
CA GLN A 151 3.73 -18.06 -2.96
C GLN A 151 4.97 -17.28 -3.41
N ALA A 152 6.12 -17.49 -2.78
CA ALA A 152 7.38 -16.86 -3.18
C ALA A 152 7.80 -17.38 -4.56
N LYS A 153 7.72 -18.70 -4.77
CA LYS A 153 8.01 -19.38 -6.06
C LYS A 153 7.07 -18.96 -7.20
N LEU A 154 5.87 -18.47 -6.90
CA LEU A 154 4.96 -17.88 -7.90
C LEU A 154 5.34 -16.49 -8.39
N GLY A 155 6.38 -15.89 -7.80
CA GLY A 155 6.85 -14.56 -8.18
C GLY A 155 6.26 -13.41 -7.37
N THR A 156 5.77 -13.69 -6.17
CA THR A 156 5.36 -12.65 -5.22
C THR A 156 6.56 -11.80 -4.83
N CYS A 157 6.43 -10.48 -4.91
CA CYS A 157 7.53 -9.53 -4.70
C CYS A 157 7.65 -9.05 -3.25
N PHE A 158 6.55 -9.06 -2.50
CA PHE A 158 6.53 -8.69 -1.08
C PHE A 158 5.40 -9.42 -0.34
N MET A 159 5.58 -9.71 0.94
CA MET A 159 4.58 -10.43 1.73
C MET A 159 4.32 -9.75 3.06
N ALA A 160 3.04 -9.54 3.40
CA ALA A 160 2.69 -9.09 4.74
C ALA A 160 2.74 -10.27 5.72
N ILE A 161 3.78 -10.30 6.55
CA ILE A 161 4.00 -11.34 7.55
C ILE A 161 3.77 -10.78 8.95
N HIS A 162 2.85 -11.40 9.69
CA HIS A 162 2.37 -10.88 10.96
C HIS A 162 3.27 -11.34 12.13
N THR A 163 4.54 -10.94 12.10
CA THR A 163 5.55 -11.30 13.13
C THR A 163 5.32 -10.57 14.44
N GLY A 164 4.70 -9.39 14.40
CA GLY A 164 4.42 -8.59 15.58
C GLY A 164 3.32 -9.13 16.50
N ILE A 165 2.58 -10.17 16.08
CA ILE A 165 1.61 -10.86 16.93
C ILE A 165 2.34 -11.88 17.78
N ASN A 166 2.45 -11.63 19.08
CA ASN A 166 3.00 -12.57 20.06
C ASN A 166 2.27 -12.52 21.40
N ASN A 167 2.66 -13.37 22.36
CA ASN A 167 2.01 -13.42 23.67
C ASN A 167 2.01 -12.05 24.39
N VAL A 168 3.04 -11.22 24.21
CA VAL A 168 3.12 -9.88 24.78
C VAL A 168 2.05 -8.96 24.19
N THR A 169 1.89 -8.93 22.86
CA THR A 169 0.83 -8.11 22.22
C THR A 169 -0.57 -8.58 22.60
N LEU A 170 -0.80 -9.90 22.67
CA LEU A 170 -2.09 -10.46 23.08
C LEU A 170 -2.43 -10.08 24.52
N ASP A 171 -1.44 -10.12 25.42
CA ASP A 171 -1.62 -9.67 26.80
C ASP A 171 -1.96 -8.18 26.90
N ARG A 172 -1.33 -7.34 26.08
CA ARG A 172 -1.66 -5.91 26.00
C ARG A 172 -3.10 -5.71 25.51
N LEU A 173 -3.48 -6.38 24.43
CA LEU A 173 -4.82 -6.30 23.84
C LEU A 173 -5.89 -6.75 24.85
N LYS A 174 -5.74 -7.92 25.47
CA LYS A 174 -6.69 -8.45 26.45
C LYS A 174 -6.88 -7.55 27.67
N LYS A 175 -5.79 -6.95 28.18
CA LYS A 175 -5.84 -6.06 29.35
C LYS A 175 -6.47 -4.71 29.03
N HIS A 176 -6.33 -4.22 27.79
CA HIS A 176 -6.84 -2.91 27.40
C HIS A 176 -8.28 -2.97 26.89
N GLY A 177 -8.61 -3.98 26.09
CA GLY A 177 -9.82 -4.00 25.27
C GLY A 177 -9.73 -3.04 24.08
N ARG A 178 -10.70 -3.13 23.17
CA ARG A 178 -10.85 -2.24 21.99
C ARG A 178 -12.32 -2.03 21.66
N TYR A 179 -12.63 -0.88 21.07
CA TYR A 179 -13.96 -0.54 20.59
C TYR A 179 -14.27 -1.16 19.22
N GLY A 180 -13.32 -1.08 18.28
CA GLY A 180 -13.39 -1.68 16.94
C GLY A 180 -12.87 -3.12 16.87
N GLY A 181 -12.44 -3.68 18.02
CA GLY A 181 -11.94 -5.05 18.10
C GLY A 181 -10.61 -5.28 17.37
N LEU A 182 -10.38 -6.53 16.95
CA LEU A 182 -9.20 -6.94 16.18
C LEU A 182 -9.58 -7.05 14.70
N CYS A 183 -9.37 -5.98 13.94
CA CYS A 183 -9.84 -5.89 12.55
C CYS A 183 -8.85 -6.46 11.51
N SER A 184 -7.62 -6.81 11.90
CA SER A 184 -6.72 -7.55 11.02
C SER A 184 -7.15 -9.00 10.92
N ARG A 185 -7.46 -9.48 9.71
CA ARG A 185 -7.74 -10.89 9.47
C ARG A 185 -6.57 -11.78 9.88
N GLY A 186 -5.33 -11.40 9.53
CA GLY A 186 -4.15 -12.13 9.97
C GLY A 186 -3.90 -12.01 11.47
N GLY A 187 -4.21 -10.84 12.04
CA GLY A 187 -4.43 -10.61 13.47
C GLY A 187 -5.27 -11.71 14.13
N ALA A 188 -6.52 -11.79 13.68
CA ALA A 188 -7.53 -12.68 14.22
C ALA A 188 -7.15 -14.15 14.07
N PHE A 189 -6.70 -14.59 12.88
CA PHE A 189 -6.31 -15.98 12.64
C PHE A 189 -5.16 -16.40 13.55
N MET A 190 -4.07 -15.63 13.57
CA MET A 190 -2.91 -15.97 14.38
C MET A 190 -3.22 -15.94 15.88
N SER A 191 -3.91 -14.90 16.36
CA SER A 191 -4.28 -14.81 17.78
C SER A 191 -5.16 -15.98 18.23
N THR A 192 -6.11 -16.41 17.39
CA THR A 192 -7.02 -17.52 17.71
C THR A 192 -6.27 -18.84 17.76
N TRP A 193 -5.36 -19.06 16.81
CA TRP A 193 -4.50 -20.22 16.77
C TRP A 193 -3.59 -20.31 18.00
N MET A 194 -2.93 -19.21 18.37
CA MET A 194 -2.04 -19.16 19.53
C MET A 194 -2.77 -19.50 20.83
N LEU A 195 -3.98 -18.92 21.01
CA LEU A 195 -4.79 -19.15 22.21
C LEU A 195 -5.33 -20.57 22.30
N HIS A 196 -5.70 -21.17 21.17
CA HIS A 196 -6.19 -22.55 21.13
C HIS A 196 -5.08 -23.57 21.41
N ASN A 197 -3.90 -23.35 20.81
CA ASN A 197 -2.78 -24.30 20.90
C ASN A 197 -1.85 -24.03 22.09
N GLU A 198 -2.09 -22.96 22.85
CA GLU A 198 -1.21 -22.49 23.93
C GLU A 198 0.26 -22.36 23.49
N LYS A 199 0.45 -21.86 22.26
CA LYS A 199 1.74 -21.75 21.58
C LYS A 199 2.03 -20.30 21.16
N GLU A 200 3.32 -19.99 21.06
CA GLU A 200 3.76 -18.73 20.45
C GLU A 200 3.57 -18.74 18.93
N ASN A 201 3.37 -17.56 18.33
CA ASN A 201 3.28 -17.39 16.88
C ASN A 201 4.53 -17.98 16.18
N PRO A 202 4.38 -18.96 15.27
CA PRO A 202 5.51 -19.57 14.56
C PRO A 202 6.31 -18.58 13.72
N LEU A 203 5.65 -17.56 13.15
CA LEU A 203 6.32 -16.50 12.37
C LEU A 203 7.25 -15.64 13.24
N TYR A 204 7.01 -15.62 14.56
CA TYR A 204 7.84 -14.90 15.53
C TYR A 204 8.86 -15.84 16.19
N SER A 205 8.44 -17.01 16.68
CA SER A 205 9.31 -17.95 17.39
C SER A 205 10.35 -18.62 16.48
N GLN A 206 10.07 -18.73 15.18
CA GLN A 206 10.97 -19.26 14.14
C GLN A 206 11.33 -18.20 13.10
N PHE A 207 11.50 -16.95 13.53
CA PHE A 207 11.75 -15.81 12.64
C PHE A 207 13.01 -15.95 11.77
N ASP A 208 14.06 -16.60 12.28
CA ASP A 208 15.28 -16.88 11.51
C ASP A 208 14.97 -17.78 10.29
N TYR A 209 14.17 -18.83 10.47
CA TYR A 209 13.75 -19.73 9.39
C TYR A 209 12.86 -19.02 8.36
N LEU A 210 11.93 -18.17 8.82
CA LEU A 210 11.15 -17.31 7.94
C LEU A 210 12.08 -16.43 7.07
N CYS A 211 13.09 -15.80 7.67
CA CYS A 211 14.00 -14.93 6.94
C CYS A 211 14.83 -15.70 5.89
N GLU A 212 15.22 -16.94 6.19
CA GLU A 212 15.90 -17.82 5.23
C GLU A 212 15.03 -18.08 3.99
N ILE A 213 13.75 -18.43 4.18
CA ILE A 213 12.79 -18.64 3.07
C ILE A 213 12.65 -17.37 2.23
N LEU A 214 12.43 -16.21 2.86
CA LEU A 214 12.25 -14.96 2.13
C LEU A 214 13.51 -14.53 1.39
N SER A 215 14.70 -14.79 1.97
CA SER A 215 15.99 -14.42 1.40
C SER A 215 16.33 -15.31 0.19
N GLU A 216 16.05 -16.61 0.28
CA GLU A 216 16.22 -17.55 -0.83
C GLU A 216 15.45 -17.13 -2.08
N HIS A 217 14.25 -16.56 -1.90
CA HIS A 217 13.36 -16.17 -2.98
C HIS A 217 13.34 -14.66 -3.29
N GLU A 218 14.20 -13.88 -2.65
CA GLU A 218 14.31 -12.41 -2.77
C GLU A 218 12.98 -11.66 -2.57
N VAL A 219 12.18 -12.13 -1.61
CA VAL A 219 10.89 -11.52 -1.27
C VAL A 219 11.10 -10.39 -0.26
N THR A 220 10.51 -9.22 -0.52
CA THR A 220 10.51 -8.12 0.44
C THR A 220 9.59 -8.45 1.62
N LEU A 221 10.11 -8.39 2.84
CA LEU A 221 9.31 -8.55 4.06
C LEU A 221 8.49 -7.29 4.30
N SER A 222 7.17 -7.40 4.32
CA SER A 222 6.29 -6.37 4.86
C SER A 222 5.85 -6.81 6.25
N THR A 223 6.27 -6.12 7.32
CA THR A 223 5.89 -6.53 8.69
C THR A 223 4.44 -6.15 8.93
N GLY A 224 3.55 -7.16 8.90
CA GLY A 224 2.12 -6.98 8.97
C GLY A 224 1.64 -6.31 10.25
N ASN A 225 0.51 -5.59 10.14
CA ASN A 225 -0.12 -4.80 11.19
C ASN A 225 -1.30 -5.54 11.87
N GLY A 226 -1.03 -6.70 12.46
CA GLY A 226 -2.00 -7.54 13.15
C GLY A 226 -2.81 -6.82 14.23
N MET A 227 -2.21 -5.86 14.93
CA MET A 227 -2.79 -5.05 15.99
C MET A 227 -3.13 -3.63 15.51
N ARG A 228 -3.39 -3.40 14.22
CA ARG A 228 -3.88 -2.08 13.76
C ARG A 228 -5.23 -1.71 14.40
N ALA A 229 -5.48 -0.41 14.54
CA ALA A 229 -6.75 0.13 15.02
C ALA A 229 -7.87 -0.05 13.97
N GLY A 230 -9.03 -0.57 14.41
CA GLY A 230 -10.25 -0.74 13.59
C GLY A 230 -11.32 0.32 13.86
N ALA A 231 -11.02 1.28 14.72
CA ALA A 231 -11.85 2.45 15.01
C ALA A 231 -10.93 3.61 15.40
N VAL A 232 -11.35 4.85 15.17
CA VAL A 232 -10.55 6.03 15.57
C VAL A 232 -10.28 6.07 17.08
N HIS A 233 -11.15 5.45 17.89
CA HIS A 233 -10.98 5.33 19.33
C HIS A 233 -9.91 4.33 19.77
N ASP A 234 -9.49 3.42 18.89
CA ASP A 234 -8.41 2.45 19.14
C ASP A 234 -7.06 2.94 18.59
N ALA A 235 -7.02 4.14 18.00
CA ALA A 235 -5.83 4.68 17.37
C ALA A 235 -4.70 4.90 18.38
N THR A 236 -3.49 4.47 18.02
CA THR A 236 -2.27 4.61 18.83
C THR A 236 -2.40 3.95 20.21
N ASP A 237 -3.18 2.87 20.32
CA ASP A 237 -3.33 2.13 21.57
C ASP A 237 -2.09 1.30 21.93
N ARG A 238 -2.13 0.71 23.13
CA ARG A 238 -1.01 -0.06 23.68
C ARG A 238 -0.67 -1.31 22.85
N ALA A 239 -1.67 -1.96 22.26
CA ALA A 239 -1.45 -3.16 21.47
C ALA A 239 -0.78 -2.82 20.13
N GLN A 240 -1.21 -1.74 19.47
CA GLN A 240 -0.59 -1.25 18.25
C GLN A 240 0.86 -0.82 18.47
N VAL A 241 1.13 -0.01 19.51
CA VAL A 241 2.50 0.44 19.79
C VAL A 241 3.40 -0.73 20.18
N GLN A 242 2.88 -1.71 20.94
CA GLN A 242 3.64 -2.91 21.28
C GLN A 242 4.00 -3.74 20.04
N GLU A 243 3.06 -3.89 19.10
CA GLU A 243 3.34 -4.55 17.81
C GLU A 243 4.39 -3.81 17.00
N LEU A 244 4.34 -2.47 16.97
CA LEU A 244 5.35 -1.65 16.29
C LEU A 244 6.76 -1.87 16.86
N ILE A 245 6.91 -2.00 18.19
CA ILE A 245 8.21 -2.31 18.80
C ILE A 245 8.75 -3.61 18.21
N ILE A 246 7.95 -4.67 18.25
CA ILE A 246 8.35 -6.01 17.78
C ILE A 246 8.63 -6.01 16.27
N ASN A 247 7.76 -5.38 15.48
CA ASN A 247 7.96 -5.27 14.03
C ASN A 247 9.24 -4.50 13.70
N SER A 248 9.61 -3.48 14.48
CA SER A 248 10.86 -2.74 14.30
C SER A 248 12.08 -3.61 14.59
N GLU A 249 12.06 -4.38 15.67
CA GLU A 249 13.11 -5.35 16.03
C GLU A 249 13.27 -6.44 14.96
N CYS A 250 12.17 -7.05 14.53
CA CYS A 250 12.15 -8.03 13.44
C CYS A 250 12.71 -7.42 12.14
N ALA A 251 12.32 -6.18 11.83
CA ALA A 251 12.75 -5.50 10.62
C ALA A 251 14.26 -5.18 10.61
N GLU A 252 14.85 -4.88 11.77
CA GLU A 252 16.30 -4.73 11.92
C GLU A 252 17.01 -6.07 11.69
N ILE A 253 16.57 -7.12 12.37
CA ILE A 253 17.15 -8.47 12.22
C ILE A 253 17.09 -8.95 10.76
N ALA A 254 15.92 -8.86 10.12
CA ALA A 254 15.75 -9.27 8.72
C ALA A 254 16.70 -8.53 7.76
N HIS A 255 16.88 -7.22 7.95
CA HIS A 255 17.73 -6.44 7.06
C HIS A 255 19.22 -6.64 7.32
N ASP A 256 19.63 -6.66 8.60
CA ASP A 256 21.03 -6.64 8.98
C ASP A 256 21.67 -8.02 8.89
N LYS A 257 20.93 -9.07 9.27
CA LYS A 257 21.41 -10.46 9.29
C LYS A 257 21.13 -11.20 7.98
N TYR A 258 20.02 -10.93 7.32
CA TYR A 258 19.53 -11.72 6.17
C TYR A 258 19.51 -10.96 4.83
N ASP A 259 19.99 -9.71 4.81
CA ASP A 259 19.98 -8.84 3.63
C ASP A 259 18.59 -8.74 2.98
N LEU A 260 17.53 -8.78 3.80
CA LEU A 260 16.17 -8.61 3.31
C LEU A 260 15.84 -7.13 3.10
N GLN A 261 15.05 -6.88 2.08
CA GLN A 261 14.30 -5.64 1.94
C GLN A 261 13.13 -5.68 2.92
N VAL A 262 12.88 -4.59 3.65
CA VAL A 262 11.82 -4.56 4.68
C VAL A 262 10.97 -3.31 4.57
N ILE A 263 9.65 -3.50 4.63
CA ILE A 263 8.60 -2.48 4.75
C ILE A 263 7.93 -2.68 6.12
N VAL A 264 7.58 -1.59 6.80
CA VAL A 264 6.82 -1.66 8.07
C VAL A 264 5.39 -1.18 7.85
N GLU A 265 4.40 -2.00 8.18
CA GLU A 265 2.97 -1.64 8.05
C GLU A 265 2.43 -0.88 9.28
N GLY A 266 1.51 0.04 9.02
CA GLY A 266 0.93 0.96 10.01
C GLY A 266 -0.55 0.79 10.26
N PRO A 267 -1.15 1.65 11.08
CA PRO A 267 -2.57 1.56 11.44
C PRO A 267 -3.53 1.72 10.26
N GLY A 268 -4.78 1.35 10.56
CA GLY A 268 -5.95 1.58 9.73
C GLY A 268 -6.68 2.87 10.10
N HIS A 269 -7.35 2.92 11.25
CA HIS A 269 -8.16 4.07 11.64
C HIS A 269 -7.37 4.99 12.57
N VAL A 270 -7.17 6.24 12.17
CA VAL A 270 -6.40 7.23 12.93
C VAL A 270 -7.01 8.61 12.76
N PRO A 271 -7.50 9.25 13.84
CA PRO A 271 -8.05 10.59 13.73
C PRO A 271 -6.95 11.58 13.31
N LEU A 272 -7.35 12.61 12.55
CA LEU A 272 -6.45 13.49 11.82
C LEU A 272 -5.35 14.13 12.70
N ASP A 273 -5.69 14.47 13.95
CA ASP A 273 -4.81 15.09 14.93
C ASP A 273 -3.67 14.18 15.40
N GLN A 274 -3.81 12.86 15.26
CA GLN A 274 -2.80 11.88 15.69
C GLN A 274 -1.84 11.45 14.57
N ILE A 275 -2.18 11.69 13.30
CA ILE A 275 -1.43 11.15 12.15
C ILE A 275 0.03 11.55 12.18
N LYS A 276 0.34 12.82 12.44
CA LYS A 276 1.73 13.31 12.49
C LYS A 276 2.56 12.51 13.49
N THR A 277 2.06 12.38 14.72
CA THR A 277 2.73 11.65 15.79
C THR A 277 2.92 10.18 15.41
N ASN A 278 1.89 9.56 14.83
CA ASN A 278 1.94 8.17 14.42
C ASN A 278 3.03 7.93 13.36
N VAL A 279 3.03 8.70 12.27
CA VAL A 279 4.03 8.59 11.19
C VAL A 279 5.44 8.80 11.74
N GLN A 280 5.66 9.85 12.54
CA GLN A 280 6.98 10.14 13.09
C GLN A 280 7.48 9.04 14.04
N LEU A 281 6.60 8.50 14.88
CA LEU A 281 6.92 7.38 15.77
C LEU A 281 7.35 6.15 14.96
N MET A 282 6.55 5.75 13.96
CA MET A 282 6.84 4.61 13.08
C MET A 282 8.20 4.77 12.38
N LYS A 283 8.46 5.95 11.80
CA LYS A 283 9.72 6.23 11.09
C LYS A 283 10.92 6.18 12.03
N VAL A 284 10.84 6.75 13.23
CA VAL A 284 11.98 6.74 14.16
C VAL A 284 12.23 5.34 14.71
N MET A 285 11.19 4.63 15.15
CA MET A 285 11.33 3.31 15.76
C MET A 285 11.90 2.26 14.79
N SER A 286 11.56 2.35 13.51
CA SER A 286 12.02 1.42 12.48
C SER A 286 13.33 1.85 11.80
N ASN A 287 14.06 2.83 12.34
CA ASN A 287 15.25 3.43 11.71
C ASN A 287 15.00 3.89 10.26
N TYR A 288 13.84 4.53 10.05
CA TYR A 288 13.37 5.11 8.79
C TYR A 288 13.18 4.12 7.66
N LYS A 289 12.94 2.84 7.96
CA LYS A 289 12.46 1.87 6.96
C LYS A 289 11.20 2.39 6.25
N PRO A 290 10.96 1.98 4.98
CA PRO A 290 9.77 2.37 4.25
C PRO A 290 8.49 2.09 5.04
N PHE A 291 7.67 3.11 5.18
CA PHE A 291 6.45 3.05 5.98
C PHE A 291 5.21 2.89 5.11
N TYR A 292 4.46 1.80 5.32
CA TYR A 292 3.25 1.44 4.60
C TYR A 292 2.00 1.67 5.43
N MET A 293 1.22 2.69 5.08
CA MET A 293 0.00 3.04 5.80
C MET A 293 -1.22 2.39 5.15
N LEU A 294 -2.03 1.67 5.94
CA LEU A 294 -3.27 1.05 5.48
C LEU A 294 -4.43 2.05 5.63
N GLY A 295 -4.40 3.09 4.80
CA GLY A 295 -5.22 4.29 4.94
C GLY A 295 -4.37 5.49 5.41
N PRO A 296 -4.74 6.24 6.47
CA PRO A 296 -5.72 5.88 7.47
C PRO A 296 -7.07 6.55 7.26
N LEU A 297 -8.13 5.88 7.70
CA LEU A 297 -9.45 6.49 7.85
C LEU A 297 -9.42 7.47 9.02
N VAL A 298 -9.82 8.72 8.76
CA VAL A 298 -9.81 9.79 9.77
C VAL A 298 -11.12 9.92 10.55
N THR A 299 -12.14 9.17 10.14
CA THR A 299 -13.47 9.13 10.76
C THR A 299 -14.19 7.84 10.37
N ASP A 300 -15.00 7.31 11.27
CA ASP A 300 -15.68 6.00 11.10
C ASP A 300 -17.15 6.15 10.64
N ILE A 301 -17.64 7.37 10.48
CA ILE A 301 -19.08 7.65 10.28
C ILE A 301 -19.48 7.86 8.82
N ALA A 302 -18.64 7.47 7.85
CA ALA A 302 -18.89 7.67 6.43
C ALA A 302 -18.68 6.42 5.55
N PRO A 303 -19.19 5.22 5.95
CA PRO A 303 -19.11 4.03 5.11
C PRO A 303 -19.76 4.30 3.75
N GLY A 304 -19.15 3.76 2.68
CA GLY A 304 -19.47 4.12 1.28
C GLY A 304 -18.64 5.28 0.74
N TYR A 305 -18.02 6.07 1.63
CA TYR A 305 -17.14 7.19 1.30
C TYR A 305 -15.76 7.06 1.95
N ASP A 306 -15.37 5.86 2.37
CA ASP A 306 -14.12 5.62 3.09
C ASP A 306 -12.89 5.89 2.24
N HIS A 307 -13.00 5.81 0.91
CA HIS A 307 -11.98 6.32 -0.01
C HIS A 307 -11.68 7.81 0.21
N ILE A 308 -12.68 8.64 0.53
CA ILE A 308 -12.53 10.08 0.80
C ILE A 308 -11.96 10.31 2.20
N THR A 309 -12.51 9.65 3.21
CA THR A 309 -12.00 9.77 4.60
C THR A 309 -10.53 9.36 4.66
N THR A 310 -10.19 8.30 3.94
CA THR A 310 -8.82 7.83 3.77
C THR A 310 -7.94 8.82 3.00
N ALA A 311 -8.43 9.41 1.91
CA ALA A 311 -7.64 10.36 1.12
C ALA A 311 -7.10 11.52 1.97
N ILE A 312 -7.94 12.02 2.89
CA ILE A 312 -7.56 13.08 3.83
C ILE A 312 -6.41 12.62 4.72
N GLY A 313 -6.55 11.46 5.36
CA GLY A 313 -5.51 10.91 6.24
C GLY A 313 -4.23 10.55 5.48
N ALA A 314 -4.37 9.96 4.30
CA ALA A 314 -3.27 9.51 3.46
C ALA A 314 -2.42 10.68 2.96
N ALA A 315 -3.05 11.78 2.55
CA ALA A 315 -2.35 13.00 2.15
C ALA A 315 -1.52 13.59 3.31
N VAL A 316 -2.11 13.65 4.50
CA VAL A 316 -1.40 14.10 5.70
C VAL A 316 -0.29 13.14 6.09
N SER A 317 -0.52 11.83 5.98
CA SER A 317 0.48 10.80 6.28
C SER A 317 1.70 10.91 5.35
N ALA A 318 1.45 11.04 4.05
CA ALA A 318 2.49 11.24 3.04
C ALA A 318 3.28 12.53 3.31
N SER A 319 2.61 13.63 3.69
CA SER A 319 3.28 14.90 4.03
C SER A 319 4.28 14.79 5.20
N TYR A 320 4.08 13.82 6.10
CA TYR A 320 4.94 13.59 7.27
C TYR A 320 5.96 12.46 7.09
N GLY A 321 6.03 11.83 5.91
CA GLY A 321 7.06 10.84 5.59
C GLY A 321 6.56 9.40 5.49
N CYS A 322 5.25 9.18 5.33
CA CYS A 322 4.75 7.89 4.83
C CYS A 322 5.17 7.70 3.37
N ASP A 323 5.68 6.52 3.04
CA ASP A 323 6.30 6.23 1.75
C ASP A 323 5.39 5.43 0.82
N PHE A 324 4.42 4.73 1.40
CA PHE A 324 3.58 3.77 0.71
C PHE A 324 2.17 3.81 1.30
N LEU A 325 1.16 3.94 0.46
CA LEU A 325 -0.23 4.05 0.87
C LEU A 325 -1.02 2.89 0.30
N CYS A 326 -1.75 2.17 1.15
CA CYS A 326 -2.77 1.25 0.66
C CYS A 326 -3.99 2.08 0.34
N TYR A 327 -4.55 1.85 -0.84
CA TYR A 327 -5.81 2.47 -1.16
C TYR A 327 -6.93 1.98 -0.24
N VAL A 328 -8.03 2.71 -0.24
CA VAL A 328 -9.30 2.28 0.32
C VAL A 328 -10.36 2.57 -0.74
N THR A 329 -11.27 1.62 -0.93
CA THR A 329 -12.31 1.72 -1.97
C THR A 329 -13.61 2.26 -1.38
N PRO A 330 -14.57 2.72 -2.20
CA PRO A 330 -15.92 3.01 -1.72
C PRO A 330 -16.61 1.82 -1.03
N ALA A 331 -16.25 0.58 -1.40
CA ALA A 331 -16.82 -0.63 -0.86
C ALA A 331 -16.27 -1.06 0.51
N GLU A 332 -15.27 -0.36 1.05
CA GLU A 332 -14.69 -0.66 2.36
C GLU A 332 -15.79 -0.74 3.44
N HIS A 333 -15.66 -1.71 4.34
CA HIS A 333 -16.65 -2.04 5.38
C HIS A 333 -18.03 -2.50 4.88
N LEU A 334 -18.26 -2.61 3.57
CA LEU A 334 -19.58 -2.90 3.00
C LEU A 334 -19.59 -4.15 2.11
N ALA A 335 -18.62 -4.30 1.20
CA ALA A 335 -18.63 -5.37 0.20
C ALA A 335 -17.24 -5.61 -0.40
N LEU A 336 -17.12 -6.66 -1.23
CA LEU A 336 -15.98 -6.79 -2.14
C LEU A 336 -16.03 -5.68 -3.21
N PRO A 337 -14.91 -5.00 -3.51
CA PRO A 337 -14.88 -3.95 -4.51
C PRO A 337 -15.07 -4.52 -5.92
N ASN A 338 -15.87 -3.81 -6.72
CA ASN A 338 -15.98 -4.03 -8.16
C ASN A 338 -14.88 -3.26 -8.93
N LEU A 339 -14.90 -3.29 -10.27
CA LEU A 339 -13.91 -2.57 -11.09
C LEU A 339 -13.92 -1.05 -10.88
N GLU A 340 -15.09 -0.43 -10.77
CA GLU A 340 -15.23 1.02 -10.57
C GLU A 340 -14.72 1.44 -9.20
N ASP A 341 -14.99 0.63 -8.17
CA ASP A 341 -14.47 0.83 -6.81
C ASP A 341 -12.94 0.81 -6.80
N VAL A 342 -12.32 -0.14 -7.51
CA VAL A 342 -10.86 -0.25 -7.65
C VAL A 342 -10.29 0.99 -8.33
N VAL A 343 -10.86 1.41 -9.47
CA VAL A 343 -10.38 2.59 -10.20
C VAL A 343 -10.52 3.84 -9.33
N THR A 344 -11.66 4.01 -8.66
CA THR A 344 -11.93 5.15 -7.76
C THR A 344 -10.93 5.19 -6.60
N GLY A 345 -10.69 4.04 -5.95
CA GLY A 345 -9.72 3.94 -4.85
C GLY A 345 -8.31 4.31 -5.29
N VAL A 346 -7.87 3.83 -6.46
CA VAL A 346 -6.52 4.12 -6.98
C VAL A 346 -6.38 5.60 -7.32
N LYS A 347 -7.32 6.17 -8.07
CA LYS A 347 -7.28 7.60 -8.45
C LYS A 347 -7.32 8.52 -7.23
N THR A 348 -8.18 8.21 -6.27
CA THR A 348 -8.28 8.94 -5.00
C THR A 348 -6.97 8.90 -4.21
N SER A 349 -6.33 7.74 -4.16
CA SER A 349 -5.04 7.57 -3.45
C SER A 349 -3.89 8.28 -4.19
N LYS A 350 -3.88 8.28 -5.53
CA LYS A 350 -2.90 9.06 -6.32
C LYS A 350 -3.00 10.56 -6.05
N ILE A 351 -4.22 11.08 -5.92
CA ILE A 351 -4.45 12.47 -5.51
C ILE A 351 -3.86 12.72 -4.11
N ALA A 352 -4.14 11.83 -3.15
CA ALA A 352 -3.62 11.95 -1.79
C ALA A 352 -2.09 11.91 -1.73
N ALA A 353 -1.45 10.97 -2.42
CA ALA A 353 0.01 10.88 -2.53
C ALA A 353 0.61 12.17 -3.10
N HIS A 354 0.06 12.68 -4.20
CA HIS A 354 0.51 13.95 -4.81
C HIS A 354 0.42 15.12 -3.84
N ILE A 355 -0.70 15.25 -3.10
CA ILE A 355 -0.88 16.30 -2.10
C ILE A 355 0.19 16.23 -1.01
N GLY A 356 0.48 15.03 -0.50
CA GLY A 356 1.52 14.83 0.50
C GLY A 356 2.92 15.12 -0.05
N ASP A 357 3.22 14.67 -1.26
CA ASP A 357 4.50 14.86 -1.93
C ASP A 357 4.79 16.34 -2.25
N MET A 358 3.76 17.15 -2.53
CA MET A 358 3.94 18.61 -2.67
C MET A 358 4.55 19.26 -1.43
N ILE A 359 4.28 18.70 -0.25
CA ILE A 359 4.82 19.18 1.03
C ILE A 359 6.17 18.51 1.27
N ARG A 360 6.21 17.18 1.21
CA ARG A 360 7.38 16.37 1.56
C ARG A 360 8.58 16.59 0.65
N LEU A 361 8.34 16.70 -0.66
CA LEU A 361 9.37 16.89 -1.69
C LEU A 361 9.55 18.36 -2.10
N GLY A 362 8.65 19.25 -1.65
CA GLY A 362 8.72 20.68 -1.97
C GLY A 362 8.52 21.00 -3.47
N LYS A 363 7.94 20.09 -4.25
CA LYS A 363 7.67 20.27 -5.69
C LYS A 363 6.20 20.65 -5.92
N ARG A 364 5.94 21.71 -6.69
CA ARG A 364 4.58 22.16 -7.07
C ARG A 364 4.46 22.54 -8.56
N ASP A 365 5.43 22.10 -9.36
CA ASP A 365 5.54 22.50 -10.76
C ASP A 365 4.40 21.96 -11.61
N GLU A 366 3.92 20.75 -11.31
CA GLU A 366 2.75 20.13 -11.97
C GLU A 366 1.47 20.95 -11.71
N ASP A 367 1.22 21.36 -10.46
CA ASP A 367 0.10 22.23 -10.09
C ASP A 367 0.21 23.63 -10.73
N LEU A 368 1.43 24.18 -10.82
CA LEU A 368 1.66 25.45 -11.51
C LEU A 368 1.37 25.33 -13.01
N ALA A 369 1.79 24.23 -13.65
CA ALA A 369 1.49 23.95 -15.05
C ALA A 369 -0.02 23.82 -15.29
N MET A 370 -0.73 23.11 -14.40
CA MET A 370 -2.19 23.00 -14.42
C MET A 370 -2.86 24.36 -14.22
N ALA A 371 -2.37 25.19 -13.29
CA ALA A 371 -2.90 26.53 -13.05
C ALA A 371 -2.75 27.45 -14.27
N ARG A 372 -1.60 27.37 -14.96
CA ARG A 372 -1.36 28.09 -16.23
C ARG A 372 -2.32 27.60 -17.31
N ALA A 373 -2.47 26.29 -17.49
CA ALA A 373 -3.42 25.73 -18.46
C ALA A 373 -4.87 26.18 -18.19
N ARG A 374 -5.29 26.21 -16.91
CA ARG A 374 -6.60 26.74 -16.51
C ARG A 374 -6.76 28.22 -16.83
N ARG A 375 -5.76 29.05 -16.48
CA ARG A 375 -5.74 30.50 -16.78
C ARG A 375 -5.94 30.75 -18.28
N ASP A 376 -5.25 29.96 -19.09
CA ASP A 376 -5.23 30.08 -20.56
C ASP A 376 -6.42 29.40 -21.24
N LEU A 377 -7.31 28.75 -20.46
CA LEU A 377 -8.43 27.94 -20.95
C LEU A 377 -7.97 26.83 -21.93
N ASP A 378 -6.74 26.35 -21.76
CA ASP A 378 -6.14 25.28 -22.56
C ASP A 378 -6.62 23.91 -22.05
N TRP A 379 -7.80 23.52 -22.51
CA TRP A 379 -8.46 22.28 -22.10
C TRP A 379 -7.63 21.04 -22.42
N GLU A 380 -7.01 20.97 -23.60
CA GLU A 380 -6.19 19.82 -23.99
C GLU A 380 -4.98 19.66 -23.07
N LYS A 381 -4.32 20.77 -22.74
CA LYS A 381 -3.23 20.75 -21.77
C LYS A 381 -3.72 20.38 -20.37
N MET A 382 -4.85 20.91 -19.93
CA MET A 382 -5.47 20.50 -18.65
C MET A 382 -5.71 18.98 -18.61
N TYR A 383 -6.25 18.37 -19.66
CA TYR A 383 -6.45 16.92 -19.70
C TYR A 383 -5.14 16.15 -19.69
N SER A 384 -4.12 16.62 -20.41
CA SER A 384 -2.80 15.96 -20.45
C SER A 384 -2.07 16.00 -19.10
N LEU A 385 -2.33 17.02 -18.28
CA LEU A 385 -1.72 17.22 -16.96
C LEU A 385 -2.52 16.59 -15.81
N ALA A 386 -3.80 16.24 -16.04
CA ALA A 386 -4.65 15.70 -15.00
C ALA A 386 -4.31 14.25 -14.66
N ILE A 387 -4.39 13.90 -13.36
CA ILE A 387 -4.27 12.51 -12.86
C ILE A 387 -5.27 11.57 -13.55
N ASP A 388 -6.43 12.11 -13.94
CA ASP A 388 -7.43 11.42 -14.76
C ASP A 388 -7.99 12.35 -15.85
N GLY A 389 -7.19 12.56 -16.89
CA GLY A 389 -7.57 13.38 -18.04
C GLY A 389 -8.77 12.85 -18.83
N GLU A 390 -8.93 11.53 -18.88
CA GLU A 390 -10.07 10.87 -19.56
C GLU A 390 -11.38 11.21 -18.84
N HIS A 391 -11.41 11.03 -17.50
CA HIS A 391 -12.57 11.39 -16.69
C HIS A 391 -12.85 12.89 -16.73
N ALA A 392 -11.82 13.74 -16.61
CA ALA A 392 -11.98 15.19 -16.67
C ALA A 392 -12.62 15.65 -18.00
N ARG A 393 -12.19 15.07 -19.12
CA ARG A 393 -12.78 15.31 -20.44
C ARG A 393 -14.22 14.82 -20.51
N ALA A 394 -14.50 13.62 -20.01
CA ALA A 394 -15.85 13.05 -19.99
C ALA A 394 -16.83 13.93 -19.20
N VAL A 395 -16.42 14.46 -18.04
CA VAL A 395 -17.24 15.39 -17.24
C VAL A 395 -17.60 16.64 -18.05
N ARG A 396 -16.63 17.28 -18.70
CA ARG A 396 -16.91 18.46 -19.53
C ARG A 396 -17.83 18.13 -20.70
N ASN A 397 -17.56 17.03 -21.41
CA ASN A 397 -18.35 16.62 -22.57
C ASN A 397 -19.80 16.26 -22.22
N SER A 398 -20.05 15.72 -21.02
CA SER A 398 -21.40 15.41 -20.54
C SER A 398 -22.30 16.65 -20.40
N ARG A 399 -21.70 17.84 -20.32
CA ARG A 399 -22.34 19.15 -20.15
C ARG A 399 -21.63 20.16 -21.05
N ALA A 400 -21.54 19.85 -22.34
CA ALA A 400 -20.81 20.68 -23.29
C ALA A 400 -21.40 22.11 -23.35
N PRO A 401 -20.56 23.16 -23.24
CA PRO A 401 -21.01 24.53 -23.35
C PRO A 401 -21.35 24.89 -24.80
N GLY A 402 -22.21 25.89 -24.99
CA GLY A 402 -22.42 26.50 -26.31
C GLY A 402 -21.21 27.31 -26.79
N ASP A 403 -20.42 27.84 -25.85
CA ASP A 403 -19.12 28.49 -26.07
C ASP A 403 -18.00 27.52 -25.64
N GLU A 404 -17.23 27.00 -26.60
CA GLU A 404 -16.20 25.99 -26.34
C GLU A 404 -14.99 26.54 -25.57
N ASP A 405 -14.80 27.86 -25.51
CA ASP A 405 -13.67 28.45 -24.78
C ASP A 405 -13.84 28.29 -23.25
N ALA A 406 -15.09 28.38 -22.77
CA ALA A 406 -15.42 28.36 -21.34
C ALA A 406 -15.96 26.98 -20.88
N CYS A 407 -16.31 26.88 -19.59
CA CYS A 407 -17.08 25.75 -19.07
C CYS A 407 -18.53 26.17 -18.79
N THR A 408 -19.42 25.20 -18.60
CA THR A 408 -20.84 25.44 -18.32
C THR A 408 -21.13 26.01 -16.93
N MET A 409 -20.16 26.07 -16.02
CA MET A 409 -20.38 26.67 -14.69
C MET A 409 -20.67 28.17 -14.78
N CYS A 410 -19.94 28.90 -15.61
CA CYS A 410 -20.10 30.35 -15.77
C CYS A 410 -20.55 30.76 -17.19
N GLY A 411 -20.36 29.91 -18.20
CA GLY A 411 -20.63 30.24 -19.60
C GLY A 411 -19.89 31.52 -20.02
N ASP A 412 -20.62 32.42 -20.68
CA ASP A 412 -20.11 33.71 -21.18
C ASP A 412 -19.54 34.62 -20.06
N PHE A 413 -19.90 34.38 -18.80
CA PHE A 413 -19.41 35.14 -17.65
C PHE A 413 -18.14 34.53 -17.02
N CYS A 414 -17.37 33.76 -17.78
CA CYS A 414 -16.11 33.21 -17.33
C CYS A 414 -15.12 34.33 -16.98
N ALA A 415 -14.71 34.39 -15.70
CA ALA A 415 -13.79 35.42 -15.21
C ALA A 415 -12.46 35.44 -15.97
N LEU A 416 -11.89 34.27 -16.26
CA LEU A 416 -10.62 34.15 -16.99
C LEU A 416 -10.76 34.63 -18.44
N LYS A 417 -11.87 34.27 -19.11
CA LYS A 417 -12.16 34.72 -20.48
C LYS A 417 -12.26 36.24 -20.54
N ILE A 418 -13.04 36.84 -19.64
CA ILE A 418 -13.23 38.30 -19.55
C ILE A 418 -11.88 39.00 -19.33
N VAL A 419 -11.09 38.54 -18.35
CA VAL A 419 -9.80 39.15 -18.04
C VAL A 419 -8.82 39.03 -19.23
N ASN A 420 -8.67 37.84 -19.82
CA ASN A 420 -7.75 37.60 -20.93
C ASN A 420 -8.09 38.43 -22.19
N GLN A 421 -9.35 38.82 -22.39
CA GLN A 421 -9.77 39.69 -23.50
C GLN A 421 -9.42 41.17 -23.28
N HIS A 422 -9.22 41.60 -22.03
CA HIS A 422 -9.02 43.01 -21.70
C HIS A 422 -7.57 43.36 -21.33
N TYR A 423 -6.82 42.47 -20.69
CA TYR A 423 -5.41 42.70 -20.33
C TYR A 423 -4.67 41.40 -19.97
N ASP A 424 -3.35 41.40 -20.21
CA ASP A 424 -2.49 40.23 -19.97
C ASP A 424 -1.91 40.24 -18.54
N LEU A 425 -2.32 39.24 -17.74
CA LEU A 425 -1.80 39.00 -16.39
C LEU A 425 -0.87 37.76 -16.33
N ALA A 426 -0.45 37.23 -17.47
CA ALA A 426 0.36 36.02 -17.52
C ALA A 426 1.75 36.24 -16.87
N LYS A 427 2.19 35.23 -16.12
CA LYS A 427 3.53 35.09 -15.55
C LYS A 427 4.22 33.84 -16.07
#